data_AF-A0A7C4VV94-F1
#
_entry.id   AF-A0A7C4VV94-F1
#
_cell.length_a   1.000
_cell.length_b   1.000
_cell.length_c   1.000
_cell.angle_alpha   90.00
_cell.angle_beta   90.00
_cell.angle_gamma   90.00
#
_symmetry.space_group_name_H-M   'P 1'
#
loop_
_entity.id
_entity.type
_entity.pdbx_description
1 polymer ?
#
loop_
_entity_poly.entity_id
_entity_poly.type
_entity_poly.pdbx_seq_one_letter_code
_entity_poly.pdbx_strand_id
1 'polypeptide(L)'
;MGPVSVSFNNIVYNAEGTAAEILILPETIRLVKKLSHRYSKIGEKVAVHVVLTNNSKQDIFNVSLMIHSEPLYDFEYSNVEESWKCIRKGEERVVESYITPKRQGKFVINAAKATFLNDQHKVFTITSNEPWLDVLAESCVCQACGFPNPVDAIYCGNCGAKIKY
;
A
#
# COMPACT_ATOMS: atom_id res chain seq x y z
N MET A 1 -15.80 -18.63 22.15
CA MET A 1 -14.99 -17.94 21.12
C MET A 1 -14.68 -16.56 21.64
N GLY A 2 -13.47 -16.35 22.16
CA GLY A 2 -13.05 -15.04 22.69
C GLY A 2 -12.63 -14.10 21.55
N PRO A 3 -12.65 -12.77 21.77
CA PRO A 3 -12.18 -11.83 20.76
C PRO A 3 -10.66 -11.99 20.56
N VAL A 4 -10.26 -12.09 19.29
CA VAL A 4 -8.86 -12.07 18.88
C VAL A 4 -8.35 -10.64 19.03
N SER A 5 -7.50 -10.40 20.02
CA SER A 5 -6.74 -9.16 20.16
C SER A 5 -5.59 -9.16 19.15
N VAL A 6 -5.67 -8.29 18.14
CA VAL A 6 -4.56 -8.00 17.22
C VAL A 6 -3.69 -6.92 17.90
N SER A 7 -2.48 -7.28 18.31
CA SER A 7 -1.52 -6.34 18.88
C SER A 7 -0.74 -5.62 17.78
N PHE A 8 -0.90 -4.30 17.68
CA PHE A 8 -0.04 -3.44 16.88
C PHE A 8 1.13 -2.95 17.75
N ASN A 9 2.16 -3.78 17.94
CA ASN A 9 3.37 -3.33 18.62
C ASN A 9 4.31 -2.66 17.61
N ASN A 10 4.05 -1.39 17.30
CA ASN A 10 4.98 -0.53 16.57
C ASN A 10 6.05 0.00 17.54
N ILE A 11 7.09 -0.79 17.79
CA ILE A 11 8.30 -0.29 18.47
C ILE A 11 9.19 0.36 17.40
N VAL A 12 9.45 1.67 17.52
CA VAL A 12 10.37 2.40 16.67
C VAL A 12 11.66 2.64 17.45
N TYR A 13 12.80 2.28 16.87
CA TYR A 13 14.13 2.54 17.43
C TYR A 13 14.71 3.81 16.82
N ASN A 14 15.42 4.62 17.61
CA ASN A 14 16.19 5.74 17.08
C ASN A 14 17.52 5.27 16.46
N ALA A 15 18.27 6.18 15.83
CA ALA A 15 19.55 5.90 15.18
C ALA A 15 20.63 5.35 16.15
N GLU A 16 20.41 5.45 17.45
CA GLU A 16 21.32 4.99 18.51
C GLU A 16 20.90 3.64 19.11
N GLY A 17 19.87 2.99 18.57
CA GLY A 17 19.42 1.66 19.01
C GLY A 17 18.72 1.64 20.37
N THR A 18 18.38 2.81 20.93
CA THR A 18 17.57 2.89 22.15
C THR A 18 16.09 2.85 21.80
N ALA A 19 15.30 2.19 22.66
CA ALA A 19 13.85 2.16 22.53
C ALA A 19 13.34 3.61 22.60
N ALA A 20 12.91 4.16 21.46
CA ALA A 20 12.31 5.48 21.47
C ALA A 20 11.00 5.35 22.25
N GLU A 21 10.71 6.32 23.12
CA GLU A 21 9.36 6.47 23.68
C GLU A 21 8.35 6.31 22.54
N ILE A 22 7.47 5.33 22.67
CA ILE A 22 6.35 5.10 21.75
C ILE A 22 5.42 6.29 21.95
N LEU A 23 5.74 7.39 21.30
CA LEU A 23 4.82 8.47 21.10
C LEU A 23 3.75 7.92 20.17
N ILE A 24 2.64 7.57 20.81
CA ILE A 24 1.37 7.23 20.19
C ILE A 24 1.20 8.21 19.03
N LEU A 25 1.24 7.66 17.81
CA LEU A 25 0.97 8.41 16.60
C LEU A 25 -0.32 9.20 16.84
N PRO A 26 -0.42 10.47 16.40
CA PRO A 26 -1.74 11.06 16.32
C PRO A 26 -2.55 10.13 15.43
N GLU A 27 -3.58 9.47 15.97
CA GLU A 27 -4.43 8.42 15.37
C GLU A 27 -5.15 8.85 14.06
N THR A 28 -4.73 9.98 13.51
CA THR A 28 -5.37 10.80 12.50
C THR A 28 -4.52 10.95 11.24
N ILE A 29 -3.21 10.65 11.27
CA ILE A 29 -2.40 10.54 10.05
C ILE A 29 -2.48 9.11 9.53
N ARG A 30 -2.92 8.96 8.28
CA ARG A 30 -3.18 7.65 7.67
C ARG A 30 -2.40 7.48 6.38
N LEU A 31 -1.76 6.32 6.23
CA LEU A 31 -1.12 5.90 4.98
C LEU A 31 -1.82 4.63 4.47
N VAL A 32 -2.32 4.66 3.24
CA VAL A 32 -3.03 3.53 2.63
C VAL A 32 -2.42 3.22 1.27
N LYS A 33 -2.14 1.95 1.02
CA LYS A 33 -1.72 1.45 -0.29
C LYS A 33 -2.86 0.66 -0.94
N LYS A 34 -3.17 1.01 -2.19
CA LYS A 34 -4.20 0.36 -3.00
C LYS A 34 -3.61 -0.06 -4.34
N LEU A 35 -4.06 -1.21 -4.83
CA LEU A 35 -3.82 -1.61 -6.21
C LEU A 35 -5.04 -1.23 -7.03
N SER A 36 -4.82 -0.83 -8.29
CA SER A 36 -5.91 -0.63 -9.26
C SER A 36 -6.79 -1.87 -9.43
N HIS A 37 -6.19 -3.06 -9.32
CA HIS A 37 -6.87 -4.35 -9.30
C HIS A 37 -6.03 -5.40 -8.56
N ARG A 38 -6.66 -6.51 -8.15
CA ARG A 38 -6.02 -7.61 -7.39
C ARG A 38 -5.62 -8.81 -8.23
N TYR A 39 -5.92 -8.80 -9.53
CA TYR A 39 -5.65 -9.90 -10.45
C TYR A 39 -4.98 -9.34 -11.71
N SER A 40 -3.84 -9.91 -12.11
CA SER A 40 -3.03 -9.43 -13.24
C SER A 40 -2.46 -10.61 -14.03
N LYS A 41 -1.88 -10.31 -15.19
CA LYS A 41 -1.02 -11.23 -15.95
C LYS A 41 0.45 -10.87 -15.78
N ILE A 42 1.34 -11.81 -16.13
CA ILE A 42 2.76 -11.52 -16.29
C ILE A 42 2.92 -10.43 -17.35
N GLY A 43 3.75 -9.41 -17.08
CA GLY A 43 4.00 -8.30 -17.99
C GLY A 43 2.93 -7.21 -18.02
N GLU A 44 1.79 -7.40 -17.35
CA GLU A 44 0.74 -6.39 -17.23
C GLU A 44 1.09 -5.36 -16.14
N LYS A 45 0.95 -4.07 -16.45
CA LYS A 45 1.20 -2.99 -15.50
C LYS A 45 0.03 -2.86 -14.54
N VAL A 46 0.33 -2.93 -13.24
CA VAL A 46 -0.62 -2.70 -12.16
C VAL A 46 -0.29 -1.37 -11.50
N ALA A 47 -1.23 -0.43 -11.51
CA ALA A 47 -1.07 0.82 -10.78
C ALA A 47 -1.18 0.59 -9.26
N VAL A 48 -0.27 1.23 -8.52
CA VAL A 48 -0.19 1.27 -7.06
C VAL A 48 -0.43 2.70 -6.62
N HIS A 49 -1.53 2.93 -5.92
CA HIS A 49 -1.86 4.22 -5.34
C HIS A 49 -1.51 4.21 -3.86
N VAL A 50 -0.68 5.16 -3.43
CA VAL A 50 -0.39 5.41 -2.02
C VAL A 50 -1.02 6.74 -1.63
N VAL A 51 -1.89 6.69 -0.62
CA VAL A 51 -2.65 7.82 -0.13
C VAL A 51 -2.17 8.16 1.28
N LEU A 52 -1.63 9.36 1.46
CA LEU A 52 -1.26 9.93 2.75
C LEU A 52 -2.27 11.02 3.11
N THR A 53 -3.04 10.79 4.17
CA THR A 53 -4.04 11.73 4.67
C THR A 53 -3.60 12.28 6.02
N ASN A 54 -3.55 13.61 6.16
CA ASN A 54 -3.29 14.27 7.44
C ASN A 54 -4.62 14.73 8.07
N ASN A 55 -5.31 13.87 8.82
CA ASN A 55 -6.50 14.29 9.58
C ASN A 55 -6.15 14.85 10.97
N SER A 56 -4.88 15.12 11.24
CA SER A 56 -4.46 15.64 12.53
C SER A 56 -4.90 17.11 12.69
N LYS A 57 -4.76 17.63 13.91
CA LYS A 57 -5.07 19.03 14.20
C LYS A 57 -3.98 20.00 13.73
N GLN A 58 -2.90 19.49 13.15
CA GLN A 58 -1.67 20.23 12.85
C GLN A 58 -1.11 19.88 11.46
N ASP A 59 -0.24 20.75 10.97
CA ASP A 59 0.52 20.49 9.75
C ASP A 59 1.67 19.51 10.04
N ILE A 60 2.10 18.77 9.01
CA ILE A 60 3.29 17.93 9.05
C ILE A 60 4.30 18.39 8.02
N PHE A 61 5.58 18.24 8.34
CA PHE A 61 6.69 18.83 7.58
C PHE A 61 7.71 17.79 7.17
N ASN A 62 8.51 18.12 6.15
CA ASN A 62 9.61 17.29 5.65
C ASN A 62 9.20 15.83 5.46
N VAL A 63 8.08 15.64 4.76
CA VAL A 63 7.51 14.34 4.49
C VAL A 63 8.35 13.66 3.41
N SER A 64 8.88 12.47 3.70
CA SER A 64 9.46 11.54 2.73
C SER A 64 8.59 10.30 2.69
N LEU A 65 8.14 9.94 1.50
CA LEU A 65 7.32 8.76 1.23
C LEU A 65 8.12 7.79 0.38
N MET A 66 8.31 6.58 0.88
CA MET A 66 8.88 5.46 0.14
C MET A 66 7.76 4.46 -0.20
N ILE A 67 7.52 4.26 -1.50
CA ILE A 67 6.43 3.40 -1.98
C ILE A 67 6.78 1.93 -1.79
N HIS A 68 8.03 1.52 -2.05
CA HIS A 68 8.50 0.16 -1.85
C HIS A 68 9.67 0.17 -0.87
N SER A 69 9.46 -0.34 0.35
CA SER A 69 10.50 -0.36 1.38
C SER A 69 11.56 -1.45 1.19
N GLU A 70 11.29 -2.42 0.33
CA GLU A 70 12.17 -3.55 0.01
C GLU A 70 12.07 -3.89 -1.49
N PRO A 71 13.13 -4.45 -2.08
CA PRO A 71 13.13 -4.86 -3.47
C PRO A 71 12.07 -5.93 -3.74
N LEU A 72 11.16 -5.62 -4.66
CA LEU A 72 10.18 -6.55 -5.19
C LEU A 72 10.79 -7.29 -6.39
N TYR A 73 11.67 -8.28 -6.14
CA TYR A 73 12.40 -8.99 -7.20
C TYR A 73 11.50 -9.64 -8.26
N ASP A 74 10.27 -9.98 -7.86
CA ASP A 74 9.23 -10.55 -8.72
C ASP A 74 8.55 -9.52 -9.64
N PHE A 75 9.00 -8.26 -9.57
CA PHE A 75 8.39 -7.12 -10.25
C PHE A 75 9.44 -6.23 -10.92
N GLU A 76 9.01 -5.53 -11.96
CA GLU A 76 9.59 -4.24 -12.35
C GLU A 76 8.74 -3.14 -11.70
N TYR A 77 9.35 -2.03 -11.29
CA TYR A 77 8.61 -0.95 -10.65
C TYR A 77 9.16 0.43 -11.04
N SER A 78 8.27 1.43 -11.05
CA SER A 78 8.61 2.84 -11.25
C SER A 78 8.83 3.57 -9.91
N ASN A 79 9.28 4.83 -9.98
CA ASN A 79 9.39 5.85 -8.93
C ASN A 79 9.09 5.37 -7.50
N VAL A 80 10.14 5.35 -6.68
CA VAL A 80 10.14 4.69 -5.36
C VAL A 80 9.98 5.67 -4.21
N GLU A 81 10.20 6.96 -4.46
CA GLU A 81 10.28 7.99 -3.43
C GLU A 81 9.64 9.30 -3.87
N GLU A 82 8.91 9.92 -2.95
CA GLU A 82 8.34 11.26 -3.08
C GLU A 82 8.66 12.08 -1.83
N SER A 83 8.80 13.40 -1.98
CA SER A 83 9.03 14.28 -0.84
C SER A 83 8.22 15.57 -0.91
N TRP A 84 7.73 16.01 0.24
CA TRP A 84 6.97 17.24 0.38
C TRP A 84 7.45 18.03 1.58
N LYS A 85 7.59 19.35 1.39
CA LYS A 85 7.98 20.25 2.49
C LYS A 85 6.92 20.30 3.59
N CYS A 86 5.64 20.24 3.22
CA CYS A 86 4.51 20.34 4.15
C CYS A 86 3.28 19.64 3.58
N ILE A 87 2.50 18.99 4.46
CA ILE A 87 1.12 18.56 4.20
C ILE A 87 0.25 19.16 5.29
N ARG A 88 -0.70 20.01 4.90
CA ARG A 88 -1.54 20.75 5.84
C ARG A 88 -2.53 19.85 6.55
N LYS A 89 -3.04 20.31 7.69
CA LYS A 89 -4.19 19.67 8.35
C LYS A 89 -5.37 19.55 7.39
N GLY A 90 -6.01 18.39 7.37
CA GLY A 90 -7.10 18.03 6.47
C GLY A 90 -6.69 17.77 5.01
N GLU A 91 -5.41 17.83 4.68
CA GLU A 91 -4.92 17.60 3.32
C GLU A 91 -4.65 16.12 3.06
N GLU A 92 -4.81 15.73 1.80
CA GLU A 92 -4.47 14.42 1.28
C GLU A 92 -3.45 14.55 0.13
N ARG A 93 -2.49 13.63 0.10
CA ARG A 93 -1.55 13.45 -1.02
C ARG A 93 -1.71 12.04 -1.58
N VAL A 94 -1.82 11.97 -2.90
CA VAL A 94 -1.91 10.70 -3.62
C VAL A 94 -0.69 10.60 -4.53
N VAL A 95 -0.02 9.46 -4.44
CA VAL A 95 1.10 9.11 -5.33
C VAL A 95 0.72 7.85 -6.08
N GLU A 96 0.98 7.86 -7.37
CA GLU A 96 0.81 6.72 -8.24
C GLU A 96 2.18 6.19 -8.67
N SER A 97 2.36 4.89 -8.53
CA SER A 97 3.47 4.13 -9.13
C SER A 97 2.91 2.91 -9.82
N TYR A 98 3.76 2.13 -10.46
CA TYR A 98 3.40 0.96 -11.24
C TYR A 98 4.31 -0.19 -10.88
N ILE A 99 3.73 -1.38 -10.82
CA ILE A 99 4.46 -2.65 -10.76
C ILE A 99 4.10 -3.50 -11.97
N THR A 100 5.07 -4.22 -12.51
CA THR A 100 4.88 -5.18 -13.60
C THR A 100 5.35 -6.55 -13.14
N PRO A 101 4.47 -7.55 -12.96
CA PRO A 101 4.88 -8.86 -12.49
C PRO A 101 5.71 -9.63 -13.52
N LYS A 102 6.76 -10.30 -13.06
CA LYS A 102 7.67 -11.12 -13.89
C LYS A 102 7.34 -12.61 -13.88
N ARG A 103 6.56 -13.07 -12.91
CA ARG A 103 6.16 -14.47 -12.78
C ARG A 103 4.77 -14.63 -12.19
N GLN A 104 4.18 -15.80 -12.39
CA GLN A 104 2.91 -16.21 -11.81
C GLN A 104 3.05 -16.37 -10.29
N GLY A 105 1.95 -16.10 -9.58
CA GLY A 105 1.82 -16.40 -8.16
C GLY A 105 0.98 -15.37 -7.42
N LYS A 106 0.77 -15.63 -6.14
CA LYS A 106 0.16 -14.67 -5.22
C LYS A 106 1.25 -13.95 -4.45
N PHE A 107 1.29 -12.64 -4.59
CA PHE A 107 2.30 -11.77 -3.99
C PHE A 107 1.66 -10.85 -2.97
N VAL A 108 2.35 -10.66 -1.85
CA VAL A 108 2.07 -9.55 -0.94
C VAL A 108 2.93 -8.37 -1.40
N ILE A 109 2.31 -7.21 -1.61
CA ILE A 109 3.03 -5.99 -1.95
C ILE A 109 3.38 -5.29 -0.66
N ASN A 110 4.67 -5.29 -0.32
CA ASN A 110 5.21 -4.74 0.92
C ASN A 110 4.69 -3.34 1.20
N ALA A 111 4.54 -2.98 2.47
CA ALA A 111 4.02 -1.68 2.87
C ALA A 111 4.82 -0.51 2.28
N ALA A 112 4.14 0.58 1.92
CA ALA A 112 4.78 1.89 1.81
C ALA A 112 5.08 2.45 3.19
N LYS A 113 6.12 3.28 3.28
CA LYS A 113 6.60 3.92 4.51
C LYS A 113 6.64 5.43 4.32
N ALA A 114 6.11 6.19 5.28
CA ALA A 114 6.23 7.65 5.30
C ALA A 114 6.93 8.10 6.58
N THR A 115 7.88 9.01 6.43
CA THR A 115 8.61 9.66 7.54
C THR A 115 8.34 11.16 7.47
N PHE A 116 8.05 11.79 8.61
CA PHE A 116 7.73 13.22 8.66
C PHE A 116 8.03 13.81 10.04
N LEU A 117 8.00 15.14 10.11
CA LEU A 117 8.08 15.92 11.34
C LEU A 117 6.72 16.47 11.71
N ASN A 118 6.42 16.54 13.01
CA ASN A 118 5.32 17.34 13.52
C ASN A 118 5.78 18.81 13.75
N ASP A 119 4.89 19.66 14.26
CA ASP A 119 5.18 21.07 14.58
C ASP A 119 6.21 21.27 15.71
N GLN A 120 6.37 20.27 16.57
CA GLN A 120 7.41 20.19 17.60
C GLN A 120 8.74 19.63 17.07
N HIS A 121 8.91 19.52 15.74
CA HIS A 121 10.10 18.95 15.08
C HIS A 121 10.40 17.49 15.45
N LYS A 122 9.43 16.77 16.01
CA LYS A 122 9.60 15.35 16.33
C LYS A 122 9.35 14.48 15.11
N VAL A 123 10.24 13.51 14.89
CA VAL A 123 10.17 12.54 13.79
C VAL A 123 9.13 11.46 14.10
N PHE A 124 8.35 11.13 13.09
CA PHE A 124 7.42 10.01 13.08
C PHE A 124 7.60 9.17 11.82
N THR A 125 7.26 7.89 11.93
CA THR A 125 7.26 6.94 10.84
C THR A 125 5.96 6.15 10.88
N ILE A 126 5.29 6.05 9.75
CA ILE A 126 4.11 5.21 9.57
C ILE A 126 4.28 4.28 8.37
N THR A 127 3.63 3.14 8.44
CA THR A 127 3.54 2.18 7.35
C THR A 127 2.09 2.02 6.89
N SER A 128 1.91 1.70 5.62
CA SER A 128 0.60 1.35 5.06
C SER A 128 0.28 -0.13 5.24
N ASN A 129 -0.92 -0.51 4.83
CA ASN A 129 -1.29 -1.89 4.62
C ASN A 129 -0.48 -2.57 3.49
N GLU A 130 -0.58 -3.90 3.44
CA GLU A 130 0.09 -4.74 2.45
C GLU A 130 -0.96 -5.42 1.55
N PRO A 131 -1.34 -4.80 0.42
CA PRO A 131 -2.29 -5.43 -0.48
C PRO A 131 -1.65 -6.64 -1.16
N TRP A 132 -2.45 -7.64 -1.51
CA TRP A 132 -2.01 -8.78 -2.31
C TRP A 132 -2.41 -8.62 -3.78
N LEU A 133 -1.57 -9.17 -4.66
CA LEU A 133 -1.80 -9.29 -6.09
C LEU A 133 -1.71 -10.77 -6.48
N ASP A 134 -2.67 -11.25 -7.25
CA ASP A 134 -2.69 -12.59 -7.82
C ASP A 134 -2.37 -12.51 -9.32
N VAL A 135 -1.24 -13.12 -9.72
CA VAL A 135 -0.76 -13.12 -11.10
C VAL A 135 -1.07 -14.48 -11.69
N LEU A 136 -1.97 -14.50 -12.66
CA LEU A 136 -2.56 -15.72 -13.22
C LEU A 136 -1.77 -16.21 -14.43
N ALA A 137 -1.54 -17.54 -14.53
CA ALA A 137 -0.92 -18.15 -15.73
C ALA A 137 -1.84 -18.01 -16.94
N GLU A 138 -3.11 -18.31 -16.72
CA GLU A 138 -4.16 -18.22 -17.71
C GLU A 138 -5.32 -17.44 -17.09
N SER A 139 -5.97 -16.59 -17.88
CA SER A 139 -7.12 -15.83 -17.43
C SER A 139 -8.27 -15.98 -18.42
N CYS A 140 -9.48 -16.16 -17.91
CA CYS A 140 -10.67 -15.86 -18.68
C CYS A 140 -11.08 -14.39 -18.46
N VAL A 141 -11.68 -13.76 -19.46
CA VAL A 141 -12.20 -12.40 -19.33
C VAL A 141 -13.68 -12.47 -19.00
N CYS A 142 -14.12 -11.78 -17.95
CA CYS A 142 -15.53 -11.69 -17.61
C CYS A 142 -16.28 -10.99 -18.75
N GLN A 143 -17.22 -11.70 -19.39
CA GLN A 143 -17.99 -11.12 -20.50
C GLN A 143 -18.93 -9.99 -20.07
N ALA A 144 -19.22 -9.84 -18.77
CA ALA A 144 -20.08 -8.77 -18.26
C ALA A 144 -19.33 -7.45 -18.04
N CYS A 145 -18.08 -7.48 -17.59
CA CYS A 145 -17.35 -6.26 -17.21
C CYS A 145 -15.91 -6.15 -17.76
N GLY A 146 -15.45 -7.13 -18.54
CA GLY A 146 -14.09 -7.15 -19.11
C GLY A 146 -12.97 -7.49 -18.13
N PHE A 147 -13.29 -7.83 -16.87
CA PHE A 147 -12.28 -8.11 -15.85
C PHE A 147 -11.60 -9.48 -16.05
N PRO A 148 -10.26 -9.61 -15.98
CA PRO A 148 -9.58 -10.89 -16.04
C PRO A 148 -9.79 -11.69 -14.74
N ASN A 149 -10.07 -12.99 -14.86
CA ASN A 149 -10.26 -13.90 -13.74
C ASN A 149 -9.48 -15.19 -13.98
N PRO A 150 -9.17 -15.96 -12.94
CA PRO A 150 -8.63 -17.32 -13.09
C PRO A 150 -9.47 -18.15 -14.07
N VAL A 151 -8.87 -19.03 -14.85
CA VAL A 151 -9.63 -19.90 -15.78
C VAL A 151 -10.63 -20.77 -15.02
N ASP A 152 -10.32 -21.18 -13.80
CA ASP A 152 -11.20 -21.99 -12.93
C ASP A 152 -12.22 -21.16 -12.12
N ALA A 153 -12.25 -19.83 -12.27
CA ALA A 153 -13.19 -18.99 -11.54
C ALA A 153 -14.63 -19.20 -12.03
N ILE A 154 -15.52 -19.56 -11.09
CA ILE A 154 -16.96 -19.73 -11.35
C ILE A 154 -17.68 -18.37 -11.43
N TYR A 155 -17.22 -17.40 -10.63
CA TYR A 155 -17.78 -16.05 -10.55
C TYR A 155 -16.67 -15.01 -10.69
N CYS A 156 -17.02 -13.86 -11.27
CA CYS A 156 -16.10 -12.76 -11.45
C CYS A 156 -15.75 -12.10 -10.10
N GLY A 157 -14.45 -12.02 -9.80
CA GLY A 157 -13.94 -11.39 -8.58
C GLY A 157 -14.17 -9.88 -8.49
N ASN A 158 -14.59 -9.24 -9.59
CA ASN A 158 -14.88 -7.80 -9.64
C ASN A 158 -16.39 -7.50 -9.58
N CYS A 159 -17.19 -8.12 -10.46
CA CYS A 159 -18.64 -7.79 -10.56
C CYS A 159 -19.58 -8.88 -10.02
N GLY A 160 -19.07 -10.04 -9.62
CA GLY A 160 -19.88 -11.17 -9.13
C GLY A 160 -20.64 -11.95 -10.20
N ALA A 161 -20.59 -11.53 -11.48
CA ALA A 161 -21.24 -12.26 -12.57
C ALA A 161 -20.65 -13.66 -12.75
N LYS A 162 -21.48 -14.64 -13.09
CA LYS A 162 -21.03 -16.00 -13.41
C LYS A 162 -20.16 -15.97 -14.68
N ILE A 163 -19.00 -16.60 -14.61
CA ILE A 163 -18.10 -16.75 -15.76
C ILE A 163 -18.62 -17.88 -16.62
N LYS A 164 -18.86 -17.59 -17.90
CA LYS A 164 -19.22 -18.59 -18.91
C LYS A 164 -17.97 -18.91 -19.72
N TYR A 165 -17.65 -20.20 -19.77
CA TYR A 165 -16.64 -20.78 -20.65
C TYR A 165 -17.12 -20.74 -22.10
#